data_AF-A0A840Q3Q6-F1
#
_entry.id   AF-A0A840Q3Q6-F1
#
_cell.length_a   1.000
_cell.length_b   1.000
_cell.length_c   1.000
_cell.angle_alpha   90.00
_cell.angle_beta   90.00
_cell.angle_gamma   90.00
#
_symmetry.space_group_name_H-M   'P 1'
#
loop_
_entity.id
_entity.type
_entity.pdbx_description
1 polymer ?
#
loop_
_entity_poly.entity_id
_entity_poly.type
_entity_poly.pdbx_seq_one_letter_code
_entity_poly.pdbx_strand_id
1 'polypeptide(L)'
;MRIAKWTPTKLIPGWRRARALRCAQVLDEVVNSQVGLLPQLPVELRRRCADQLAELVLLAQSYRHFAAGWISRQELELRGAVTLGRLADAEYVSSVQLGDGE
;
A
#
# COMPACT_ATOMS: atom_id res chain seq x y z
N MET A 1 -14.29 -4.94 -19.73
CA MET A 1 -13.72 -5.44 -18.46
C MET A 1 -13.04 -6.78 -18.72
N ARG A 2 -11.69 -6.86 -18.68
CA ARG A 2 -10.96 -8.13 -18.79
C ARG A 2 -10.94 -8.76 -17.41
N ILE A 3 -11.73 -9.79 -17.20
CA ILE A 3 -11.68 -10.62 -16.00
C ILE A 3 -10.31 -11.32 -16.06
N ALA A 4 -9.38 -10.91 -15.20
CA ALA A 4 -8.04 -11.46 -15.15
C ALA A 4 -8.14 -12.98 -14.97
N LYS A 5 -7.48 -13.72 -15.87
CA LYS A 5 -7.49 -15.18 -15.93
C LYS A 5 -6.98 -15.71 -14.60
N TRP A 6 -7.88 -16.22 -13.76
CA TRP A 6 -7.53 -16.83 -12.48
C TRP A 6 -6.91 -18.20 -12.77
N THR A 7 -5.58 -18.25 -12.81
CA THR A 7 -4.84 -19.51 -12.77
C THR A 7 -4.58 -19.84 -11.30
N PRO A 8 -4.90 -21.05 -10.82
CA PRO A 8 -4.51 -21.47 -9.48
C PRO A 8 -2.97 -21.49 -9.43
N THR A 9 -2.41 -20.48 -8.79
CA THR A 9 -0.96 -20.29 -8.72
C THR A 9 -0.35 -21.46 -7.96
N LYS A 10 0.73 -22.05 -8.52
CA LYS A 10 1.55 -23.08 -7.88
C LYS A 10 1.74 -22.78 -6.38
N LEU A 11 1.57 -23.80 -5.54
CA LEU A 11 1.82 -23.76 -4.09
C LEU A 11 3.08 -22.93 -3.81
N ILE A 12 2.89 -21.81 -3.13
CA ILE A 12 3.98 -20.88 -2.86
C ILE A 12 4.87 -21.51 -1.79
N PRO A 13 6.20 -21.55 -1.96
CA PRO A 13 7.11 -22.03 -0.93
C PRO A 13 6.83 -21.36 0.42
N GLY A 14 6.81 -22.14 1.51
CA GLY A 14 6.43 -21.67 2.84
C GLY A 14 7.20 -20.44 3.32
N TRP A 15 8.49 -20.32 2.97
CA TRP A 15 9.31 -19.15 3.30
C TRP A 15 8.87 -17.87 2.58
N ARG A 16 8.39 -17.96 1.32
CA ARG A 16 7.88 -16.81 0.56
C ARG A 16 6.54 -16.36 1.12
N ARG A 17 5.69 -17.31 1.53
CA ARG A 17 4.44 -17.03 2.23
C ARG A 17 4.72 -16.30 3.56
N ALA A 18 5.62 -16.84 4.38
CA ALA A 18 5.99 -16.22 5.66
C ALA A 18 6.57 -14.81 5.47
N ARG A 19 7.43 -14.62 4.47
CA ARG A 19 7.97 -13.30 4.12
C ARG A 19 6.88 -12.32 3.71
N ALA A 20 5.94 -12.73 2.85
CA ALA A 20 4.84 -11.88 2.42
C ALA A 20 3.94 -11.46 3.58
N LEU A 21 3.62 -12.38 4.50
CA LEU A 21 2.85 -12.07 5.70
C LEU A 21 3.60 -11.11 6.62
N ARG A 22 4.91 -11.27 6.78
CA ARG A 22 5.74 -10.31 7.52
C ARG A 22 5.70 -8.91 6.89
N CYS A 23 5.78 -8.82 5.56
CA CYS A 23 5.64 -7.53 4.87
C CYS A 23 4.26 -6.90 5.10
N ALA A 24 3.18 -7.68 5.04
CA ALA A 24 1.84 -7.19 5.36
C ALA A 24 1.76 -6.65 6.80
N GLN A 25 2.32 -7.39 7.76
CA GLN A 25 2.34 -6.99 9.16
C GLN A 25 3.09 -5.67 9.38
N VAL A 26 4.27 -5.50 8.78
CA VAL A 26 5.04 -4.24 8.88
C VAL A 26 4.24 -3.06 8.35
N LEU A 27 3.51 -3.24 7.24
CA LEU A 27 2.64 -2.19 6.70
C LEU A 27 1.47 -1.87 7.64
N ASP A 28 0.85 -2.88 8.27
CA ASP A 28 -0.20 -2.65 9.27
C ASP A 28 0.33 -1.90 10.49
N GLU A 29 1.53 -2.21 10.96
CA GLU A 29 2.16 -1.53 12.10
C GLU A 29 2.40 -0.03 11.79
N VAL A 30 2.86 0.27 10.56
CA VAL A 30 3.02 1.65 10.09
C VAL A 30 1.68 2.38 9.97
N VAL A 31 0.62 1.70 9.53
CA VAL A 31 -0.73 2.29 9.45
C VAL A 31 -1.27 2.55 10.84
N ASN A 32 -1.19 1.57 11.74
CA ASN A 32 -1.71 1.67 13.10
C ASN A 32 -1.03 2.78 13.91
N SER A 33 0.28 3.00 13.72
CA SER A 33 1.00 4.07 14.40
C SER A 33 0.59 5.47 13.93
N GLN A 34 0.16 5.62 12.68
CA GLN A 34 -0.15 6.91 12.07
C GLN A 34 -1.65 7.26 12.06
N VAL A 35 -2.54 6.26 12.05
CA VAL A 35 -4.01 6.48 12.06
C VAL A 35 -4.43 7.32 13.27
N GLY A 36 -3.82 7.10 14.45
CA GLY A 36 -4.13 7.85 15.66
C GLY A 36 -3.77 9.35 15.60
N LEU A 37 -2.94 9.74 14.63
CA LEU A 37 -2.52 11.13 14.42
C LEU A 37 -3.47 11.90 13.47
N LEU A 38 -4.27 11.20 12.67
CA LEU A 38 -5.19 11.82 11.70
C LEU A 38 -6.13 12.87 12.31
N PRO A 39 -6.74 12.66 13.49
CA PRO A 39 -7.62 13.67 14.10
C PRO A 39 -6.91 14.98 14.46
N GLN A 40 -5.59 14.92 14.67
CA GLN A 40 -4.77 16.07 15.09
C GLN A 40 -4.31 16.91 13.88
N LEU A 41 -4.45 16.39 12.66
CA LEU A 41 -4.09 17.11 11.44
C LEU A 41 -5.15 18.16 11.04
N PRO A 42 -4.73 19.26 10.39
CA PRO A 42 -5.61 20.16 9.65
C PRO A 42 -6.51 19.39 8.67
N VAL A 43 -7.71 19.91 8.41
CA VAL A 43 -8.73 19.23 7.58
C VAL A 43 -8.20 18.90 6.18
N GLU A 44 -7.39 19.78 5.63
CA GLU A 44 -6.83 19.71 4.29
C GLU A 44 -5.79 18.58 4.20
N LEU A 45 -4.98 18.42 5.24
CA LEU A 45 -3.95 17.38 5.32
C LEU A 45 -4.50 16.02 5.75
N ARG A 46 -5.56 16.02 6.57
CA ARG A 46 -6.17 14.79 7.09
C ARG A 46 -6.62 13.85 5.97
N ARG A 47 -7.31 14.38 4.95
CA ARG A 47 -7.78 13.58 3.81
C ARG A 47 -6.59 12.97 3.06
N ARG A 48 -5.58 13.78 2.77
CA ARG A 48 -4.38 13.34 2.05
C ARG A 48 -3.61 12.26 2.80
N CYS A 49 -3.38 12.45 4.09
CA CYS A 49 -2.73 11.44 4.93
C CYS A 49 -3.59 10.17 5.01
N ALA A 50 -4.91 10.28 5.12
CA ALA A 50 -5.79 9.11 5.08
C ALA A 50 -5.70 8.34 3.75
N ASP A 51 -5.62 9.04 2.62
CA ASP A 51 -5.44 8.41 1.30
C ASP A 51 -4.08 7.68 1.22
N GLN A 52 -3.00 8.28 1.71
CA GLN A 52 -1.68 7.63 1.78
C GLN A 52 -1.70 6.37 2.67
N LEU A 53 -2.36 6.42 3.82
CA LEU A 53 -2.50 5.25 4.69
C LEU A 53 -3.36 4.16 4.05
N ALA A 54 -4.40 4.54 3.30
CA ALA A 54 -5.21 3.59 2.54
C ALA A 54 -4.39 2.85 1.47
N GLU A 55 -3.48 3.54 0.78
CA GLU A 55 -2.56 2.92 -0.18
C GLU A 55 -1.65 1.87 0.49
N LEU A 56 -1.15 2.13 1.70
CA LEU A 56 -0.39 1.14 2.48
C LEU A 56 -1.24 -0.07 2.88
N VAL A 57 -2.50 0.14 3.27
CA VAL A 57 -3.45 -0.95 3.59
C VAL A 57 -3.71 -1.83 2.38
N LEU A 58 -3.91 -1.22 1.20
CA LEU A 58 -4.13 -1.97 -0.05
C LEU A 58 -2.89 -2.79 -0.46
N LEU A 59 -1.68 -2.28 -0.20
CA LEU A 59 -0.45 -3.01 -0.42
C LEU A 59 -0.31 -4.19 0.56
N ALA A 60 -0.59 -3.98 1.85
CA ALA A 60 -0.61 -5.04 2.86
C ALA A 60 -1.57 -6.16 2.45
N GLN A 61 -2.75 -5.79 1.95
CA GLN A 61 -3.74 -6.75 1.45
C GLN A 61 -3.24 -7.52 0.22
N SER A 62 -2.52 -6.86 -0.68
CA SER A 62 -1.89 -7.51 -1.83
C SER A 62 -0.85 -8.55 -1.40
N TYR A 63 -0.05 -8.26 -0.36
CA TYR A 63 0.85 -9.26 0.23
C TYR A 63 0.10 -10.46 0.81
N ARG A 64 -1.06 -10.26 1.48
CA ARG A 64 -1.89 -11.37 1.97
C ARG A 64 -2.49 -12.19 0.84
N HIS A 65 -2.96 -11.55 -0.22
CA HIS A 65 -3.44 -12.23 -1.43
C HIS A 65 -2.35 -13.03 -2.11
N PHE A 66 -1.13 -12.48 -2.17
CA PHE A 66 0.01 -13.24 -2.65
C PHE A 66 0.28 -14.43 -1.73
N ALA A 67 0.37 -14.24 -0.41
CA ALA A 67 0.58 -15.33 0.55
C ALA A 67 -0.48 -16.46 0.48
N ALA A 68 -1.73 -16.11 0.13
CA ALA A 68 -2.84 -17.03 -0.08
C ALA A 68 -2.85 -17.69 -1.48
N GLY A 69 -1.95 -17.28 -2.39
CA GLY A 69 -1.90 -17.79 -3.77
C GLY A 69 -2.94 -17.19 -4.71
N TRP A 70 -3.65 -16.13 -4.31
CA TRP A 70 -4.71 -15.49 -5.09
C TRP A 70 -4.16 -14.59 -6.19
N ILE A 71 -2.95 -14.05 -6.01
CA ILE A 71 -2.25 -13.25 -7.03
C ILE A 71 -0.85 -13.80 -7.26
N SER A 72 -0.31 -13.56 -8.47
CA SER A 72 1.05 -13.92 -8.81
C SER A 72 2.06 -12.95 -8.20
N ARG A 73 3.35 -13.32 -8.22
CA ARG A 73 4.43 -12.42 -7.83
C ARG A 73 4.49 -11.18 -8.72
N GLN A 74 4.28 -11.35 -10.03
CA GLN A 74 4.30 -10.25 -11.00
C GLN A 74 3.17 -9.25 -10.72
N GLU A 75 1.99 -9.75 -10.36
CA GLU A 75 0.86 -8.91 -9.97
C GLU A 75 1.14 -8.17 -8.65
N LEU A 76 1.79 -8.81 -7.69
CA LEU A 76 2.24 -8.15 -6.45
C LEU A 76 3.25 -7.03 -6.75
N GLU A 77 4.24 -7.28 -7.62
CA GLU A 77 5.24 -6.29 -8.02
C GLU A 77 4.60 -5.11 -8.77
N LEU A 78 3.65 -5.37 -9.67
CA LEU A 78 2.89 -4.34 -10.36
C LEU A 78 2.10 -3.45 -9.39
N ARG A 79 1.35 -4.07 -8.47
CA ARG A 79 0.59 -3.33 -7.44
C ARG A 79 1.50 -2.52 -6.53
N GLY A 80 2.64 -3.10 -6.13
CA GLY A 80 3.65 -2.40 -5.34
C GLY A 80 4.19 -1.17 -6.07
N ALA A 81 4.52 -1.28 -7.36
CA ALA A 81 4.99 -0.16 -8.16
C ALA A 81 3.94 0.96 -8.28
N VAL A 82 2.66 0.59 -8.51
CA VAL A 82 1.56 1.56 -8.56
C VAL A 82 1.37 2.28 -7.23
N THR A 83 1.37 1.55 -6.11
CA THR A 83 1.29 2.15 -4.76
C THR A 83 2.45 3.11 -4.51
N LEU A 84 3.69 2.72 -4.82
CA LEU A 84 4.86 3.59 -4.66
C LEU A 84 4.77 4.85 -5.53
N GLY A 85 4.27 4.73 -6.76
CA GLY A 85 4.02 5.89 -7.63
C GLY A 85 3.02 6.87 -7.01
N ARG A 86 1.89 6.38 -6.49
CA ARG A 86 0.89 7.22 -5.83
C ARG A 86 1.42 7.92 -4.58
N LEU A 87 2.25 7.22 -3.80
CA LEU A 87 2.88 7.81 -2.62
C LEU A 87 3.90 8.90 -3.00
N ALA A 88 4.70 8.67 -4.05
CA ALA A 88 5.65 9.65 -4.56
C ALA A 88 4.94 10.91 -5.11
N ASP A 89 3.85 10.74 -5.86
CA ASP A 89 3.02 11.86 -6.33
C ASP A 89 2.41 12.64 -5.14
N ALA A 90 1.96 11.91 -4.12
CA ALA A 90 1.44 12.48 -2.89
C ALA A 90 2.52 13.14 -2.01
N GLU A 91 3.81 12.89 -2.22
CA GLU A 91 4.90 13.60 -1.55
C GLU A 91 5.31 14.84 -2.36
N TYR A 92 5.43 14.72 -3.68
CA TYR A 92 5.76 15.82 -4.60
C TYR A 92 4.78 16.99 -4.53
N VAL A 93 3.47 16.71 -4.51
CA VAL A 93 2.46 17.78 -4.37
C VAL A 93 2.54 18.45 -2.99
N SER A 94 3.14 17.82 -1.98
CA SER A 94 3.23 18.35 -0.60
C SER A 94 4.39 19.32 -0.48
N SER A 95 5.49 19.05 -1.17
CA SER A 95 6.64 19.94 -1.27
C SER A 95 6.34 21.17 -2.14
N VAL A 96 5.47 21.06 -3.14
CA VAL A 96 5.03 22.21 -3.96
C VAL A 96 4.11 23.17 -3.17
N GLN A 97 3.21 22.67 -2.32
CA GLN A 97 2.30 23.53 -1.54
C GLN A 97 2.96 24.31 -0.38
N LEU A 98 4.21 24.00 -0.02
CA LEU A 98 4.97 24.75 1.00
C LEU A 98 5.77 25.92 0.43
N GLY A 99 5.78 26.12 -0.90
CA GLY A 99 6.60 27.13 -1.58
C GLY A 99 5.88 28.39 -2.06
N ASP A 100 4.54 28.44 -2.04
CA ASP A 100 3.75 29.57 -2.57
C ASP A 100 3.13 30.41 -1.45
N GLY A 101 3.97 30.90 -0.54
CA GLY A 101 3.57 31.70 0.60
C GLY A 101 4.60 32.76 0.98
N GLU A 102 5.14 33.49 0.00
CA GLU A 102 5.79 34.80 0.22
C GLU A 102 5.14 35.88 -0.66
#